data_AF-A0A2E5B536-F1
#
_entry.id   AF-A0A2E5B536-F1
#
_cell.length_a   1.000
_cell.length_b   1.000
_cell.length_c   1.000
_cell.angle_alpha   90.00
_cell.angle_beta   90.00
_cell.angle_gamma   90.00
#
_symmetry.space_group_name_H-M   'P 1'
#
loop_
_entity.id
_entity.type
_entity.pdbx_description
1 polymer ?
#
loop_
_entity_poly.entity_id
_entity_poly.type
_entity_poly.pdbx_seq_one_letter_code
_entity_poly.pdbx_strand_id
1 'polypeptide(L)'
;MAEDSRDKSERRLRVDQMPLAVKRLVDTMIGIDPNFEIEDWLIQKANEDLALIQLDIQRERRQLEQRIHRLESLAKRLNPEDMREIPKGQTNLFDCFDIPLPLKHLTDRIEEIENEEPHPAGTFINLLPNGGCDDPLLAVTAQMMLIIAQEKVGRGANWIDLDDLFSPLLENGISQEECDEALDHLLMTSQIHEIDDDCFIPDE
;
A
#
# COMPACT_ATOMS: atom_id res chain seq x y z
N MET A 1 20.06 42.35 -56.57
CA MET A 1 19.76 41.14 -55.77
C MET A 1 20.17 41.41 -54.34
N ALA A 2 19.27 41.96 -53.51
CA ALA A 2 19.55 42.38 -52.13
C ALA A 2 18.28 42.33 -51.23
N GLU A 3 17.40 41.36 -51.50
CA GLU A 3 16.14 41.18 -50.75
C GLU A 3 16.09 39.86 -49.97
N ASP A 4 16.90 38.86 -50.33
CA ASP A 4 16.79 37.50 -49.78
C ASP A 4 17.39 37.31 -48.36
N SER A 5 17.99 38.36 -47.78
CA SER A 5 18.60 38.30 -46.44
C SER A 5 17.72 38.88 -45.33
N ARG A 6 16.58 39.53 -45.64
CA ARG A 6 15.73 40.19 -44.63
C ARG A 6 14.73 39.23 -43.98
N ASP A 7 14.20 38.27 -44.72
CA ASP A 7 13.18 37.32 -44.23
C ASP A 7 13.66 36.36 -43.14
N LYS A 8 14.93 35.94 -43.15
CA LYS A 8 15.46 35.06 -42.08
C LYS A 8 15.58 35.75 -40.72
N SER A 9 15.67 37.08 -40.70
CA SER A 9 15.78 37.86 -39.47
C SER A 9 14.42 38.18 -38.83
N GLU A 10 13.32 37.99 -39.56
CA GLU A 10 11.96 38.18 -39.03
C GLU A 10 11.43 36.94 -38.30
N ARG A 11 11.99 35.75 -38.58
CA ARG A 11 11.58 34.51 -37.90
C ARG A 11 12.22 34.29 -36.54
N ARG A 12 13.30 34.99 -36.21
CA ARG A 12 13.97 34.88 -34.91
C ARG A 12 13.36 35.86 -33.92
N LEU A 13 12.95 35.36 -32.76
CA LEU A 13 12.42 36.17 -31.67
C LEU A 13 13.36 37.33 -31.33
N ARG A 14 12.85 38.57 -31.43
CA ARG A 14 13.63 39.77 -31.06
C ARG A 14 13.67 39.91 -29.54
N VAL A 15 14.70 39.35 -28.93
CA VAL A 15 14.96 39.40 -27.47
C VAL A 15 14.94 40.84 -26.92
N ASP A 16 15.37 41.82 -27.72
CA ASP A 16 15.38 43.25 -27.36
C ASP A 16 14.00 43.85 -27.10
N GLN A 17 12.92 43.20 -27.55
CA GLN A 17 11.54 43.66 -27.33
C GLN A 17 10.84 42.89 -26.19
N MET A 18 11.53 41.95 -25.55
CA MET A 18 10.95 41.12 -24.49
C MET A 18 10.99 41.79 -23.11
N PRO A 19 10.16 41.34 -22.16
CA PRO A 19 10.21 41.79 -20.78
C PRO A 19 11.59 41.61 -20.14
N LEU A 20 11.92 42.46 -19.18
CA LEU A 20 13.23 42.48 -18.51
C LEU A 20 13.61 41.11 -17.92
N ALA A 21 12.64 40.36 -17.40
CA ALA A 21 12.86 39.03 -16.85
C ALA A 21 13.38 38.04 -17.91
N VAL A 22 12.82 38.07 -19.12
CA VAL A 22 13.22 37.19 -20.22
C VAL A 22 14.58 37.57 -20.75
N LYS A 23 14.86 38.88 -20.88
CA LYS A 23 16.19 39.38 -21.26
C LYS A 23 17.28 38.91 -20.30
N ARG A 24 17.06 39.07 -18.99
CA ARG A 24 17.98 38.57 -17.96
C ARG A 24 18.21 37.08 -18.08
N LEU A 25 17.15 36.30 -18.31
CA LEU A 25 17.26 34.86 -18.52
C LEU A 25 18.13 34.54 -19.74
N VAL A 26 17.87 35.16 -20.88
CA VAL A 26 18.66 34.97 -22.10
C VAL A 26 20.12 35.34 -21.87
N ASP A 27 20.40 36.50 -21.26
CA ASP A 27 21.76 36.94 -20.96
C ASP A 27 22.49 35.94 -20.05
N THR A 28 21.81 35.42 -19.02
CA THR A 28 22.38 34.40 -18.12
C THR A 28 22.63 33.07 -18.83
N MET A 29 21.71 32.63 -19.69
CA MET A 29 21.80 31.34 -20.37
C MET A 29 22.85 31.36 -21.47
N ILE A 30 22.98 32.45 -22.22
CA ILE A 30 24.09 32.65 -23.18
C ILE A 30 25.44 32.66 -22.44
N GLY A 31 25.47 33.19 -21.21
CA GLY A 31 26.65 33.14 -20.35
C GLY A 31 27.07 31.72 -19.95
N ILE A 32 26.14 30.76 -19.94
CA ILE A 32 26.39 29.35 -19.63
C ILE A 32 26.66 28.54 -20.90
N ASP A 33 25.83 28.70 -21.93
CA ASP A 33 25.95 28.06 -23.23
C ASP A 33 25.90 29.10 -24.36
N PRO A 34 27.02 29.32 -25.08
CA PRO A 34 27.08 30.24 -26.22
C PRO A 34 26.16 29.90 -27.38
N ASN A 35 25.69 28.64 -27.49
CA ASN A 35 24.78 28.19 -28.55
C ASN A 35 23.31 28.21 -28.13
N PHE A 36 22.98 28.80 -26.98
CA PHE A 36 21.63 28.85 -26.45
C PHE A 36 20.65 29.58 -27.39
N GLU A 37 19.56 28.90 -27.76
CA GLU A 37 18.43 29.47 -28.48
C GLU A 37 17.17 29.52 -27.58
N ILE A 38 16.63 30.73 -27.37
CA ILE A 38 15.47 30.95 -26.48
C ILE A 38 14.19 30.27 -27.00
N GLU A 39 14.07 30.11 -28.32
CA GLU A 39 12.92 29.44 -28.96
C GLU A 39 12.86 27.97 -28.56
N ASP A 40 13.98 27.25 -28.69
CA ASP A 40 14.10 25.85 -28.30
C ASP A 40 13.85 25.66 -26.80
N TRP A 41 14.41 26.56 -25.98
CA TRP A 41 14.17 26.54 -24.54
C TRP A 41 12.69 26.77 -24.19
N LEU A 42 12.01 27.70 -24.86
CA LEU A 42 10.58 27.94 -24.66
C LEU A 42 9.73 26.74 -25.08
N ILE A 43 10.06 26.09 -26.19
CA ILE A 43 9.39 24.88 -26.65
C ILE A 43 9.57 23.76 -25.63
N GLN A 44 10.81 23.54 -25.18
CA GLN A 44 11.11 22.55 -24.16
C GLN A 44 10.33 22.84 -22.88
N LYS A 45 10.39 24.08 -22.39
CA LYS A 45 9.73 24.47 -21.15
C LYS A 45 8.20 24.34 -21.23
N ALA A 46 7.61 24.70 -22.36
CA ALA A 46 6.18 24.52 -22.59
C ALA A 46 5.78 23.03 -22.59
N ASN A 47 6.58 22.16 -23.21
CA ASN A 47 6.32 20.71 -23.19
C ASN A 47 6.46 20.13 -21.78
N GLU A 48 7.47 20.55 -21.02
CA GLU A 48 7.64 20.15 -19.61
C GLU A 48 6.44 20.59 -18.76
N ASP A 49 6.01 21.84 -18.88
CA ASP A 49 4.88 22.36 -18.11
C ASP A 49 3.56 21.69 -18.52
N LEU A 50 3.35 21.39 -19.81
CA LEU A 50 2.21 20.59 -20.27
C LEU A 50 2.23 19.17 -19.69
N ALA A 51 3.39 18.54 -19.60
CA ALA A 51 3.53 17.21 -18.99
C ALA A 51 3.19 17.23 -17.49
N LEU A 52 3.63 18.28 -16.77
CA LEU A 52 3.26 18.48 -15.36
C LEU A 52 1.75 18.67 -15.19
N ILE A 53 1.14 19.52 -16.00
CA ILE A 53 -0.32 19.74 -15.97
C ILE A 53 -1.07 18.43 -16.27
N GLN A 54 -0.59 17.62 -17.22
CA GLN A 54 -1.19 16.33 -17.52
C GLN A 54 -1.15 15.37 -16.31
N LEU A 55 -0.02 15.34 -15.58
CA LEU A 55 0.12 14.54 -14.37
C LEU A 55 -0.84 15.02 -13.27
N ASP A 56 -0.96 16.33 -13.09
CA ASP A 56 -1.88 16.92 -12.11
C ASP A 56 -3.34 16.59 -12.44
N ILE A 57 -3.73 16.67 -13.72
CA ILE A 57 -5.07 16.27 -14.17
C ILE A 57 -5.33 14.79 -13.88
N GLN A 58 -4.35 13.91 -14.13
CA GLN A 58 -4.49 12.48 -13.83
C GLN A 58 -4.67 12.24 -12.32
N ARG A 59 -3.95 12.98 -11.49
CA ARG A 59 -4.06 12.91 -10.03
C ARG A 59 -5.45 13.36 -9.56
N GLU A 60 -5.92 14.51 -10.02
CA GLU A 60 -7.25 15.04 -9.69
C GLU A 60 -8.36 14.08 -10.15
N ARG A 61 -8.24 13.54 -11.37
CA ARG A 61 -9.16 12.52 -11.88
C ARG A 61 -9.26 11.31 -10.94
N ARG A 62 -8.12 10.77 -10.48
CA ARG A 62 -8.09 9.63 -9.56
C ARG A 62 -8.74 9.97 -8.22
N GLN A 63 -8.52 11.18 -7.69
CA GLN A 63 -9.15 11.63 -6.44
C GLN A 63 -10.67 11.74 -6.57
N LEU A 64 -11.15 12.24 -7.72
CA LEU A 64 -12.59 12.31 -8.01
C LEU A 64 -13.19 10.90 -8.17
N GLU A 65 -12.53 9.99 -8.87
CA GLU A 65 -12.96 8.58 -9.00
C GLU A 65 -13.09 7.92 -7.62
N GLN A 66 -12.09 8.08 -6.74
CA GLN A 66 -12.15 7.58 -5.37
C GLN A 66 -13.28 8.23 -4.56
N ARG A 67 -13.53 9.53 -4.74
CA ARG A 67 -14.64 10.23 -4.08
C ARG A 67 -15.99 9.70 -4.56
N ILE A 68 -16.15 9.45 -5.85
CA ILE A 68 -17.36 8.83 -6.43
C ILE A 68 -17.55 7.44 -5.83
N HIS A 69 -16.53 6.59 -5.80
CA HIS A 69 -16.62 5.25 -5.22
C HIS A 69 -17.04 5.29 -3.74
N ARG A 70 -16.49 6.23 -2.96
CA ARG A 70 -16.90 6.44 -1.56
C ARG A 70 -18.38 6.84 -1.46
N LEU A 71 -18.85 7.75 -2.32
CA LEU A 71 -20.24 8.16 -2.34
C LEU A 71 -21.18 7.02 -2.76
N GLU A 72 -20.81 6.22 -3.75
CA GLU A 72 -21.57 5.04 -4.17
C GLU A 72 -21.66 3.99 -3.07
N SER A 73 -20.55 3.74 -2.36
CA SER A 73 -20.53 2.85 -1.20
C SER A 73 -21.46 3.35 -0.08
N LEU A 74 -21.45 4.65 0.21
CA LEU A 74 -22.37 5.26 1.16
C LEU A 74 -23.83 5.16 0.69
N ALA A 75 -24.12 5.37 -0.59
CA ALA A 75 -25.45 5.24 -1.15
C ALA A 75 -25.99 3.80 -1.04
N LYS A 76 -25.16 2.79 -1.33
CA LYS A 76 -25.49 1.36 -1.15
C LYS A 76 -25.75 1.00 0.30
N ARG A 77 -25.04 1.61 1.25
CA ARG A 77 -25.27 1.41 2.69
C ARG A 77 -26.56 2.08 3.18
N LEU A 78 -26.94 3.20 2.58
CA LEU A 78 -28.16 3.93 2.94
C LEU A 78 -29.42 3.19 2.46
N ASN A 79 -29.36 2.61 1.26
CA ASN A 79 -30.40 1.77 0.69
C ASN A 79 -29.86 0.33 0.55
N PRO A 80 -29.78 -0.44 1.65
CA PRO A 80 -29.47 -1.85 1.52
C PRO A 80 -30.56 -2.47 0.65
N GLU A 81 -30.18 -2.99 -0.52
CA GLU A 81 -31.02 -3.92 -1.25
C GLU A 81 -31.41 -5.02 -0.26
N ASP A 82 -32.72 -5.23 -0.08
CA ASP A 82 -33.23 -6.20 0.90
C ASP A 82 -32.82 -7.60 0.43
N MET A 83 -31.64 -8.07 0.85
CA MET A 83 -31.11 -9.41 0.54
C MET A 83 -31.97 -10.54 1.12
N ARG A 84 -33.12 -10.22 1.73
CA ARG A 84 -34.15 -11.17 2.14
C ARG A 84 -34.96 -11.73 0.97
N GLU A 85 -34.85 -11.17 -0.23
CA GLU A 85 -35.26 -11.91 -1.43
C GLU A 85 -34.19 -12.95 -1.78
N ILE A 86 -34.20 -14.05 -1.03
CA ILE A 86 -33.50 -15.30 -1.37
C ILE A 86 -33.89 -15.62 -2.82
N PRO A 87 -32.94 -15.67 -3.78
CA PRO A 87 -33.25 -16.08 -5.14
C PRO A 87 -33.90 -17.46 -5.06
N LYS A 88 -35.14 -17.60 -5.55
CA LYS A 88 -35.85 -18.89 -5.53
C LYS A 88 -34.97 -19.96 -6.18
N GLY A 89 -34.38 -20.83 -5.36
CA GLY A 89 -33.52 -21.93 -5.81
C GLY A 89 -32.03 -21.79 -5.53
N GLN A 90 -31.56 -20.70 -4.92
CA GLN A 90 -30.19 -20.67 -4.38
C GLN A 90 -30.19 -21.27 -2.98
N THR A 91 -29.79 -22.53 -2.90
CA THR A 91 -29.56 -23.25 -1.65
C THR A 91 -28.09 -23.14 -1.29
N ASN A 92 -27.76 -22.95 -0.01
CA ASN A 92 -26.39 -22.96 0.47
C ASN A 92 -25.71 -24.28 0.10
N LEU A 93 -24.38 -24.30 -0.02
CA LEU A 93 -23.59 -25.51 -0.33
C LEU A 93 -23.88 -26.67 0.65
N PHE A 94 -24.37 -26.32 1.85
CA PHE A 94 -24.71 -27.24 2.93
C PHE A 94 -26.16 -27.74 2.92
N ASP A 95 -27.05 -27.13 2.13
CA ASP A 95 -28.45 -27.56 2.00
C ASP A 95 -28.60 -28.90 1.25
N CYS A 96 -27.54 -29.32 0.54
CA CYS A 96 -27.46 -30.63 -0.12
C CYS A 96 -27.13 -31.77 0.85
N PHE A 97 -26.87 -31.48 2.13
CA PHE A 97 -26.57 -32.48 3.15
C PHE A 97 -27.73 -32.59 4.12
N ASP A 98 -28.36 -33.77 4.15
CA ASP A 98 -29.33 -34.09 5.19
C ASP A 98 -28.62 -34.18 6.54
N ILE A 99 -28.88 -33.21 7.42
CA ILE A 99 -28.42 -33.26 8.80
C ILE A 99 -29.13 -34.45 9.49
N PRO A 100 -28.40 -35.48 9.95
CA PRO A 100 -29.02 -36.62 10.63
C PRO A 100 -29.75 -36.13 11.90
N LEU A 101 -30.93 -36.70 12.16
CA LEU A 101 -31.83 -36.37 13.28
C LEU A 101 -31.17 -35.99 14.62
N PRO A 102 -30.09 -36.64 15.10
CA PRO A 102 -29.45 -36.23 16.36
C PRO A 102 -28.83 -34.83 16.35
N LEU A 103 -28.56 -34.23 15.18
CA LEU A 103 -27.95 -32.91 15.04
C LEU A 103 -28.98 -31.80 14.72
N LYS A 104 -30.24 -32.13 14.41
CA LYS A 104 -31.31 -31.14 14.15
C LYS A 104 -31.65 -30.24 15.34
N HIS A 105 -31.40 -30.70 16.57
CA HIS A 105 -31.61 -29.88 17.77
C HIS A 105 -30.49 -28.86 18.01
N LEU A 106 -29.38 -28.90 17.25
CA LEU A 106 -28.31 -27.91 17.35
C LEU A 106 -28.61 -26.64 16.54
N THR A 107 -29.40 -26.75 15.46
CA THR A 107 -29.81 -25.58 14.66
C THR A 107 -30.76 -24.66 15.42
N ASP A 108 -31.60 -25.19 16.32
CA ASP A 108 -32.48 -24.38 17.17
C ASP A 108 -31.72 -23.59 18.25
N ARG A 109 -30.43 -23.88 18.48
CA ARG A 109 -29.58 -23.17 19.46
C ARG A 109 -28.91 -21.92 18.89
N ILE A 110 -29.06 -21.64 17.59
CA ILE A 110 -28.37 -20.53 16.91
C ILE A 110 -29.07 -19.18 17.18
N GLU A 111 -30.35 -19.18 17.56
CA GLU A 111 -31.11 -17.94 17.79
C GLU A 111 -30.83 -17.25 19.16
N GLU A 112 -30.10 -17.89 20.08
CA GLU A 112 -29.79 -17.35 21.42
C GLU A 112 -28.27 -17.27 21.69
N ILE A 113 -27.49 -16.77 20.74
CA ILE A 113 -26.06 -16.49 20.97
C ILE A 113 -25.92 -15.04 21.47
N GLU A 114 -26.43 -14.75 22.67
CA GLU A 114 -26.18 -13.48 23.38
C GLU A 114 -24.93 -13.54 24.27
N ASN A 115 -24.33 -14.72 24.46
CA ASN A 115 -23.10 -14.90 25.23
C ASN A 115 -22.24 -15.99 24.59
N GLU A 116 -21.51 -15.64 23.52
CA GLU A 116 -20.43 -16.50 23.06
C GLU A 116 -19.15 -16.10 23.79
N GLU A 117 -18.53 -17.07 24.47
CA GLU A 117 -17.09 -17.03 24.71
C GLU A 117 -16.41 -16.65 23.39
N PRO A 118 -15.46 -15.70 23.41
CA PRO A 118 -14.87 -15.19 22.19
C PRO A 118 -14.38 -16.36 21.33
N HIS A 119 -14.86 -16.41 20.08
CA HIS A 119 -14.46 -17.42 19.11
C HIS A 119 -12.93 -17.58 19.16
N PRO A 120 -12.35 -18.79 19.15
CA PRO A 120 -10.90 -18.98 19.31
C PRO A 120 -10.08 -18.22 18.26
N ALA A 121 -10.68 -17.91 17.09
CA ALA A 121 -10.09 -17.01 16.10
C ALA A 121 -9.96 -15.54 16.55
N GLY A 122 -10.83 -15.07 17.45
CA GLY A 122 -10.82 -13.72 18.03
C GLY A 122 -9.58 -13.42 18.86
N THR A 123 -8.97 -14.45 19.46
CA THR A 123 -7.65 -14.33 20.12
C THR A 123 -6.58 -13.90 19.11
N PHE A 124 -6.64 -14.39 17.87
CA PHE A 124 -5.69 -14.04 16.82
C PHE A 124 -5.97 -12.69 16.17
N ILE A 125 -7.23 -12.21 16.21
CA ILE A 125 -7.58 -10.87 15.72
C ILE A 125 -6.98 -9.77 16.61
N ASN A 126 -6.91 -9.99 17.92
CA ASN A 126 -6.29 -9.06 18.87
C ASN A 126 -4.75 -9.09 18.85
N LEU A 127 -4.15 -10.11 18.23
CA LEU A 127 -2.72 -10.21 17.98
C LEU A 127 -2.29 -9.51 16.67
N LEU A 128 -3.25 -9.06 15.86
CA LEU A 128 -2.93 -8.17 14.74
C LEU A 128 -2.53 -6.81 15.31
N PRO A 129 -1.31 -6.32 15.01
CA PRO A 129 -0.81 -5.09 15.61
C PRO A 129 -1.71 -3.92 15.23
N ASN A 130 -2.37 -3.37 16.27
CA ASN A 130 -3.16 -2.14 16.32
C ASN A 130 -3.25 -1.36 15.00
N GLY A 131 -4.17 -1.74 14.11
CA GLY A 131 -4.69 -0.90 13.02
C GLY A 131 -3.66 -0.14 12.16
N GLY A 132 -2.44 -0.66 12.02
CA GLY A 132 -1.33 0.01 11.32
C GLY A 132 -0.58 -0.87 10.32
N CYS A 133 -0.86 -2.18 10.28
CA CYS A 133 -0.25 -3.09 9.32
C CYS A 133 -1.20 -3.29 8.13
N ASP A 134 -1.07 -2.45 7.10
CA ASP A 134 -1.76 -2.63 5.81
C ASP A 134 -1.23 -3.86 5.04
N ASP A 135 -0.13 -4.46 5.51
CA ASP A 135 0.45 -5.67 4.94
C ASP A 135 0.06 -6.93 5.73
N PRO A 136 -0.88 -7.75 5.22
CA PRO A 136 -1.26 -9.00 5.87
C PRO A 136 -0.15 -10.05 5.84
N LEU A 137 0.81 -9.97 4.91
CA LEU A 137 1.94 -10.91 4.87
C LEU A 137 2.89 -10.61 6.03
N LEU A 138 3.28 -9.35 6.21
CA LEU A 138 4.11 -8.90 7.34
C LEU A 138 3.52 -9.32 8.69
N ALA A 139 2.20 -9.18 8.86
CA ALA A 139 1.53 -9.60 10.08
C ALA A 139 1.65 -11.11 10.35
N VAL A 140 1.51 -11.94 9.29
CA VAL A 140 1.63 -13.39 9.40
C VAL A 140 3.08 -13.82 9.62
N THR A 141 4.04 -13.23 8.90
CA THR A 141 5.47 -13.54 9.03
C THR A 141 6.00 -13.16 10.41
N ALA A 142 5.67 -11.96 10.90
CA ALA A 142 6.01 -11.51 12.26
C ALA A 142 5.40 -12.44 13.33
N GLN A 143 4.14 -12.85 13.15
CA GLN A 143 3.50 -13.77 14.09
C GLN A 143 4.16 -15.16 14.09
N MET A 144 4.49 -15.71 12.92
CA MET A 144 5.19 -17.00 12.82
C MET A 144 6.57 -16.92 13.49
N MET A 145 7.28 -15.82 13.27
CA MET A 145 8.58 -15.54 13.89
C MET A 145 8.50 -15.53 15.42
N LEU A 146 7.49 -14.86 16.00
CA LEU A 146 7.23 -14.87 17.44
C LEU A 146 6.94 -16.27 17.98
N ILE A 147 6.13 -17.07 17.29
CA ILE A 147 5.81 -18.44 17.70
C ILE A 147 7.08 -19.30 17.78
N ILE A 148 7.96 -19.18 16.79
CA ILE A 148 9.24 -19.90 16.76
C ILE A 148 10.13 -19.48 17.94
N ALA A 149 10.24 -18.17 18.17
CA ALA A 149 11.04 -17.62 19.28
C ALA A 149 10.50 -18.08 20.65
N GLN A 150 9.19 -17.99 20.87
CA GLN A 150 8.52 -18.42 22.10
C GLN A 150 8.64 -19.92 22.32
N GLU A 151 8.53 -20.73 21.26
CA GLU A 151 8.68 -22.18 21.39
C GLU A 151 10.11 -22.56 21.81
N LYS A 152 11.13 -21.89 21.26
CA LYS A 152 12.53 -22.14 21.63
C LYS A 152 12.84 -21.71 23.06
N VAL A 153 12.43 -20.50 23.45
CA VAL A 153 12.61 -20.01 24.81
C VAL A 153 11.80 -20.84 25.81
N GLY A 154 10.57 -21.23 25.45
CA GLY A 154 9.71 -22.11 26.26
C GLY A 154 10.26 -23.52 26.47
N ARG A 155 11.14 -24.00 25.58
CA ARG A 155 11.90 -25.25 25.74
C ARG A 155 13.14 -25.11 26.64
N GLY A 156 13.38 -23.91 27.18
CA GLY A 156 14.48 -23.61 28.11
C GLY A 156 15.74 -23.03 27.43
N ALA A 157 15.65 -22.55 26.19
CA ALA A 157 16.73 -21.78 25.59
C ALA A 157 16.76 -20.37 26.19
N ASN A 158 17.97 -19.84 26.38
CA ASN A 158 18.13 -18.48 26.94
C ASN A 158 17.88 -17.39 25.89
N TRP A 159 18.10 -17.67 24.61
CA TRP A 159 17.88 -16.78 23.47
C TRP A 159 17.70 -17.62 22.19
N ILE A 160 17.33 -16.96 21.10
CA ILE A 160 17.27 -17.54 19.75
C ILE A 160 18.24 -16.81 18.82
N ASP A 161 19.02 -17.56 18.03
CA ASP A 161 19.93 -17.00 17.04
C ASP A 161 19.16 -16.57 15.76
N LEU A 162 19.71 -15.65 14.97
CA LEU A 162 19.08 -15.16 13.73
C LEU A 162 18.79 -16.28 12.73
N ASP A 163 19.76 -17.15 12.46
CA ASP A 163 19.62 -18.29 11.54
C ASP A 163 18.49 -19.24 11.96
N ASP A 164 18.34 -19.39 13.27
CA ASP A 164 17.36 -20.25 13.91
C ASP A 164 15.94 -19.66 13.87
N LEU A 165 15.84 -18.33 13.78
CA LEU A 165 14.62 -17.57 13.60
C LEU A 165 14.17 -17.58 12.13
N PHE A 166 15.13 -17.52 11.19
CA PHE A 166 14.90 -17.38 9.76
C PHE A 166 14.68 -18.73 9.05
N SER A 167 15.45 -19.75 9.41
CA SER A 167 15.43 -21.05 8.72
C SER A 167 14.02 -21.66 8.57
N PRO A 168 13.15 -21.68 9.60
CA PRO A 168 11.82 -22.26 9.43
C PRO A 168 10.90 -21.42 8.55
N LEU A 169 11.11 -20.11 8.47
CA LEU A 169 10.32 -19.20 7.64
C LEU A 169 10.73 -19.35 6.16
N LEU A 170 12.03 -19.40 5.89
CA LEU A 170 12.59 -19.64 4.57
C LEU A 170 12.17 -21.00 4.00
N GLU A 171 12.18 -22.06 4.82
CA GLU A 171 11.68 -23.38 4.43
C GLU A 171 10.19 -23.37 4.05
N ASN A 172 9.40 -22.51 4.67
CA ASN A 172 7.98 -22.31 4.37
C ASN A 172 7.74 -21.38 3.16
N GLY A 173 8.80 -20.96 2.47
CA GLY A 173 8.72 -20.16 1.25
C GLY A 173 8.54 -18.66 1.47
N ILE A 174 8.77 -18.17 2.69
CA ILE A 174 8.87 -16.74 2.99
C ILE A 174 10.23 -16.25 2.49
N SER A 175 10.30 -15.10 1.82
CA SER A 175 11.56 -14.56 1.33
C SER A 175 12.41 -14.00 2.48
N GLN A 176 13.71 -13.86 2.26
CA GLN A 176 14.60 -13.25 3.25
C GLN A 176 14.21 -11.80 3.56
N GLU A 177 13.83 -11.03 2.54
CA GLU A 177 13.39 -9.64 2.67
C GLU A 177 12.18 -9.51 3.62
N GLU A 178 11.22 -10.43 3.54
CA GLU A 178 10.04 -10.47 4.41
C GLU A 178 10.39 -10.89 5.85
N CYS A 179 11.43 -11.71 6.04
CA CYS A 179 11.94 -12.06 7.36
C CYS A 179 12.65 -10.86 8.00
N ASP A 180 13.45 -10.13 7.22
CA ASP A 180 14.13 -8.92 7.68
C ASP A 180 13.09 -7.85 8.09
N GLU A 181 12.08 -7.62 7.26
CA GLU A 181 11.01 -6.65 7.56
C GLU A 181 10.19 -7.06 8.79
N ALA A 182 9.88 -8.35 8.94
CA ALA A 182 9.20 -8.88 10.12
C ALA A 182 10.03 -8.69 11.40
N LEU A 183 11.33 -8.96 11.35
CA LEU A 183 12.22 -8.77 12.49
C LEU A 183 12.29 -7.29 12.89
N ASP A 184 12.49 -6.39 11.92
CA ASP A 184 12.50 -4.95 12.15
C ASP A 184 11.18 -4.48 12.79
N HIS A 185 10.04 -4.94 12.25
CA HIS A 185 8.72 -4.61 12.80
C HIS A 185 8.58 -5.07 14.26
N LEU A 186 9.02 -6.29 14.60
CA LEU A 186 8.96 -6.83 15.95
C LEU A 186 9.86 -6.07 16.92
N LEU A 187 11.05 -5.66 16.48
CA LEU A 187 11.95 -4.80 17.27
C LEU A 187 11.34 -3.41 17.51
N MET A 188 10.78 -2.79 16.46
CA MET A 188 10.15 -1.46 16.57
C MET A 188 8.92 -1.46 17.49
N THR A 189 8.13 -2.53 17.46
CA THR A 189 6.94 -2.70 18.32
C THR A 189 7.27 -3.23 19.71
N SER A 190 8.55 -3.51 20.00
CA SER A 190 9.03 -4.06 21.27
C SER A 190 8.42 -5.42 21.61
N GLN A 191 8.09 -6.23 20.61
CA GLN A 191 7.61 -7.61 20.80
C GLN A 191 8.74 -8.63 20.85
N ILE A 192 9.91 -8.27 20.30
CA ILE A 192 11.17 -9.00 20.43
C ILE A 192 12.26 -8.00 20.83
N HIS A 193 13.23 -8.48 21.61
CA HIS A 193 14.41 -7.73 22.03
C HIS A 193 15.69 -8.42 21.59
N GLU A 194 16.61 -7.65 21.03
CA GLU A 194 17.99 -8.07 20.77
C GLU A 194 18.83 -7.87 22.04
N ILE A 195 19.50 -8.92 22.50
CA ILE A 195 20.30 -8.91 23.73
C ILE A 195 21.81 -8.90 23.49
N ASP A 196 22.24 -9.41 22.33
CA ASP A 196 23.62 -9.53 21.85
C ASP A 196 23.57 -9.69 20.33
N ASP A 197 24.74 -9.62 19.67
CA ASP A 197 24.83 -9.74 18.20
C ASP A 197 24.10 -11.00 17.71
N ASP A 198 23.10 -10.82 16.84
CA ASP A 198 22.25 -11.88 16.26
C ASP A 198 21.49 -12.75 17.28
N CYS A 199 21.32 -12.28 18.53
CA CYS A 199 20.67 -13.02 19.62
C CYS A 199 19.40 -12.30 20.11
N PHE A 200 18.26 -12.98 20.03
CA PHE A 200 16.94 -12.40 20.30
C PHE A 200 16.18 -13.12 21.42
N ILE A 201 15.31 -12.38 22.12
CA ILE A 201 14.36 -12.89 23.12
C ILE A 201 12.99 -12.25 22.87
N PRO A 202 11.89 -13.02 22.81
CA PRO A 202 10.55 -12.45 22.75
C PRO A 202 10.14 -11.80 24.08
N ASP A 203 9.39 -10.70 24.01
CA ASP A 203 8.80 -10.07 25.20
C ASP A 203 7.73 -11.00 25.82
N GLU A 204 7.59 -10.96 27.16
CA GLU A 204 6.70 -11.86 27.94
C GLU A 204 5.19 -11.58 27.75
#